data_AF-A0A250IQW6-F1
#
_entry.id   AF-A0A250IQW6-F1
#
_cell.length_a   1.000
_cell.length_b   1.000
_cell.length_c   1.000
_cell.angle_alpha   90.00
_cell.angle_beta   90.00
_cell.angle_gamma   90.00
#
_symmetry.space_group_name_H-M   'P 1'
#
loop_
_entity.id
_entity.type
_entity.pdbx_description
1 polymer ?
#
loop_
_entity_poly.entity_id
_entity_poly.type
_entity_poly.pdbx_seq_one_letter_code
_entity_poly.pdbx_strand_id
1 'polypeptide(L)'
;MRQFARPFPITRLSLEARVLYTGFLLFLVLGFVSSAWLYADSFGGLSGRGSAEYYRGSTAPTPAPVAADDAGGPALELPDEGPAPEPLRLEKPARQVMETFHFHLFTVPVVLLIVGHLFMLTSLSVRLKVGVITEASVATFIHLLAPLLVRFGGAHWGWLMPVSVVGAALGWLPMLVWPLWEMWRPVPAGAPEG
;
A
#
# COMPACT_ATOMS: atom_id res chain seq x y z
N MET A 1 41.75 2.16 -14.24
CA MET A 1 40.71 2.85 -13.42
C MET A 1 39.48 1.95 -13.13
N ARG A 2 39.64 0.65 -12.83
CA ARG A 2 38.51 -0.28 -12.53
C ARG A 2 38.28 -0.55 -11.04
N GLN A 3 39.17 -0.08 -10.16
CA GLN A 3 39.09 -0.34 -8.71
C GLN A 3 38.09 0.59 -7.99
N PHE A 4 37.86 1.81 -8.49
CA PHE A 4 36.89 2.76 -7.90
C PHE A 4 35.43 2.51 -8.29
N ALA A 5 35.16 1.52 -9.16
CA ALA A 5 33.81 1.20 -9.64
C ALA A 5 33.18 -0.01 -8.94
N ARG A 6 33.81 -0.54 -7.88
CA ARG A 6 33.23 -1.65 -7.11
C ARG A 6 32.19 -1.10 -6.13
N PRO A 7 30.92 -1.55 -6.21
CA PRO A 7 29.89 -1.08 -5.30
C PRO A 7 30.29 -1.39 -3.85
N PHE A 8 30.13 -0.40 -2.98
CA PHE A 8 30.40 -0.55 -1.55
C PHE A 8 29.37 -1.52 -0.95
N PRO A 9 29.78 -2.68 -0.42
CA PRO A 9 28.84 -3.70 0.03
C PRO A 9 28.15 -3.29 1.32
N ILE A 10 26.89 -3.66 1.47
CA ILE A 10 26.07 -3.32 2.64
C ILE A 10 26.66 -3.85 3.97
N THR A 11 27.44 -4.93 3.93
CA THR A 11 28.13 -5.53 5.09
C THR A 11 29.31 -4.69 5.60
N ARG A 12 29.76 -3.68 4.86
CA ARG A 12 30.86 -2.77 5.25
C ARG A 12 30.38 -1.42 5.76
N LEU A 13 29.07 -1.20 5.89
CA LEU A 13 28.53 0.02 6.48
C LEU A 13 29.07 0.24 7.90
N SER A 14 29.29 1.51 8.26
CA SER A 14 29.62 1.92 9.63
C SER A 14 28.51 1.49 10.60
N LEU A 15 28.84 1.33 11.88
CA LEU A 15 27.85 0.94 12.89
C LEU A 15 26.69 1.95 12.96
N GLU A 16 27.00 3.24 12.88
CA GLU A 16 26.01 4.34 12.84
C GLU A 16 25.02 4.16 11.69
N ALA A 17 25.53 3.88 10.48
CA ALA A 17 24.70 3.65 9.31
C ALA A 17 23.84 2.38 9.47
N ARG A 18 24.39 1.29 10.01
CA ARG A 18 23.61 0.06 10.27
C ARG A 18 22.48 0.29 11.25
N VAL A 19 22.73 1.02 12.34
CA VAL A 19 21.70 1.34 13.34
C VAL A 19 20.60 2.18 12.70
N LEU A 20 20.96 3.24 11.97
CA LEU A 20 19.99 4.11 11.28
C LEU A 20 19.14 3.34 10.27
N TYR A 21 19.77 2.56 9.39
CA TYR A 21 19.04 1.81 8.37
C TYR A 21 18.23 0.65 8.96
N THR A 22 18.69 0.01 10.03
CA THR A 22 17.91 -0.99 10.75
C THR A 22 16.62 -0.37 11.29
N GLY A 23 16.72 0.77 11.98
CA GLY A 23 15.54 1.48 12.47
C GLY A 23 14.56 1.85 11.35
N PHE A 24 15.07 2.44 10.27
CA PHE A 24 14.27 2.79 9.09
C PHE A 24 13.54 1.57 8.48
N LEU A 25 14.26 0.47 8.23
CA LEU A 25 13.68 -0.73 7.64
C LEU A 25 12.66 -1.40 8.57
N LEU A 26 12.89 -1.41 9.88
CA LEU A 26 11.92 -1.94 10.85
C LEU A 26 10.62 -1.13 10.85
N PHE A 27 10.69 0.21 10.81
CA PHE A 27 9.48 1.04 10.69
C PHE A 27 8.74 0.78 9.38
N LEU A 28 9.45 0.56 8.27
CA LEU A 28 8.80 0.20 7.01
C LEU A 28 8.15 -1.18 7.05
N VAL A 29 8.78 -2.18 7.67
CA VAL A 29 8.17 -3.50 7.88
C VAL A 29 6.90 -3.38 8.72
N LEU A 30 6.94 -2.62 9.81
CA LEU A 30 5.75 -2.33 10.63
C LEU A 30 4.67 -1.60 9.82
N GLY A 31 5.06 -0.65 8.98
CA GLY A 31 4.15 0.03 8.04
C GLY A 31 3.49 -0.93 7.06
N PHE A 32 4.22 -1.91 6.53
CA PHE A 32 3.69 -2.98 5.67
C PHE A 32 2.69 -3.87 6.42
N VAL A 33 3.00 -4.27 7.65
CA VAL A 33 2.09 -5.06 8.50
C VAL A 33 0.81 -4.29 8.81
N SER A 34 0.93 -3.01 9.19
CA SER A 34 -0.22 -2.12 9.41
C SER A 34 -1.06 -1.96 8.14
N SER A 35 -0.41 -1.81 6.98
CA SER A 35 -1.10 -1.75 5.69
C SER A 35 -1.86 -3.04 5.40
N ALA A 36 -1.28 -4.22 5.63
CA ALA A 36 -1.98 -5.49 5.43
C ALA A 36 -3.25 -5.59 6.30
N TRP A 37 -3.18 -5.15 7.56
CA TRP A 37 -4.34 -5.09 8.44
C TRP A 37 -5.41 -4.11 7.93
N LEU A 38 -5.02 -2.89 7.57
CA LEU A 38 -5.94 -1.87 7.02
C LEU A 38 -6.61 -2.33 5.72
N TYR A 39 -5.91 -3.07 4.87
CA TYR A 39 -6.46 -3.61 3.63
C TYR A 39 -7.48 -4.73 3.91
N ALA A 40 -7.18 -5.61 4.87
CA ALA A 40 -8.12 -6.64 5.28
C ALA A 40 -9.43 -6.03 5.81
N ASP A 41 -9.32 -5.00 6.66
CA ASP A 41 -10.45 -4.28 7.22
C ASP A 41 -11.24 -3.47 6.16
N SER A 42 -10.54 -2.70 5.32
CA SER A 42 -11.15 -1.79 4.35
C SER A 42 -11.84 -2.52 3.19
N PHE A 43 -11.29 -3.64 2.73
CA PHE A 43 -11.73 -4.32 1.51
C PHE A 43 -12.34 -5.70 1.75
N GLY A 44 -12.32 -6.20 2.99
CA GLY A 44 -12.63 -7.60 3.29
C GLY A 44 -11.58 -8.56 2.75
N GLY A 45 -10.30 -8.13 2.71
CA GLY A 45 -9.18 -8.89 2.18
C GLY A 45 -8.86 -8.60 0.71
N LEU A 46 -8.38 -9.62 -0.03
CA LEU A 46 -7.99 -9.50 -1.44
C LEU A 46 -9.23 -9.56 -2.36
N SER A 47 -10.12 -8.57 -2.25
CA SER A 47 -11.41 -8.56 -2.94
C SER A 47 -11.53 -7.38 -3.90
N GLY A 48 -11.60 -7.67 -5.21
CA GLY A 48 -11.86 -6.62 -6.21
C GLY A 48 -13.23 -5.97 -6.06
N ARG A 49 -14.25 -6.75 -5.66
CA ARG A 49 -15.60 -6.25 -5.35
C ARG A 49 -15.57 -5.34 -4.12
N GLY A 50 -14.91 -5.77 -3.04
CA GLY A 50 -14.78 -4.98 -1.81
C GLY A 50 -14.02 -3.67 -2.04
N SER A 51 -12.99 -3.68 -2.89
CA SER A 51 -12.32 -2.46 -3.34
C SER A 51 -13.25 -1.52 -4.11
N ALA A 52 -14.09 -2.05 -5.01
CA ALA A 52 -15.07 -1.23 -5.73
C ALA A 52 -16.09 -0.59 -4.78
N GLU A 53 -16.64 -1.37 -3.85
CA GLU A 53 -17.57 -0.90 -2.81
C GLU A 53 -16.93 0.15 -1.90
N TYR A 54 -15.68 -0.05 -1.48
CA TYR A 54 -14.95 0.90 -0.63
C TYR A 54 -14.78 2.28 -1.28
N TYR A 55 -14.40 2.33 -2.57
CA TYR A 55 -14.16 3.61 -3.25
C TYR A 55 -15.43 4.25 -3.83
N ARG A 56 -16.42 3.46 -4.23
CA ARG A 56 -17.64 3.94 -4.92
C ARG A 56 -18.89 3.88 -4.07
N GLY A 57 -18.81 3.39 -2.84
CA GLY A 57 -19.95 3.12 -1.99
C GLY A 57 -20.72 1.85 -2.41
N SER A 58 -21.42 1.27 -1.45
CA SER A 58 -22.51 0.32 -1.70
C SER A 58 -23.84 1.04 -1.57
N THR A 59 -24.87 0.58 -2.30
CA THR A 59 -26.25 1.00 -1.98
C THR A 59 -26.59 0.50 -0.59
N ALA A 60 -26.92 1.41 0.33
CA ALA A 60 -27.47 1.02 1.62
C ALA A 60 -28.73 0.18 1.41
N PRO A 61 -28.96 -0.89 2.21
CA PRO A 61 -30.24 -1.58 2.21
C PRO A 61 -31.34 -0.55 2.47
N THR A 62 -32.41 -0.57 1.66
CA THR A 62 -33.63 0.18 1.99
C THR A 62 -34.06 -0.25 3.39
N PRO A 63 -34.19 0.68 4.35
CA PRO A 63 -34.62 0.31 5.69
C PRO A 63 -35.94 -0.44 5.58
N ALA A 64 -36.04 -1.58 6.26
CA ALA A 64 -37.31 -2.29 6.37
C ALA A 64 -38.35 -1.31 6.95
N PRO A 65 -39.60 -1.30 6.45
CA PRO A 65 -40.63 -0.43 7.00
C PRO A 65 -40.69 -0.68 8.50
N VAL A 66 -40.41 0.37 9.27
CA VAL A 66 -40.57 0.35 10.72
C VAL A 66 -42.07 0.18 10.94
N ALA A 67 -42.50 -0.97 11.46
CA ALA A 67 -43.88 -1.10 11.93
C ALA A 67 -44.09 0.02 12.95
N ALA A 68 -45.11 0.85 12.74
CA ALA A 68 -45.47 1.90 13.68
C ALA A 68 -45.71 1.23 15.04
N ASP A 69 -44.76 1.41 15.95
CA ASP A 69 -44.94 0.99 17.32
C ASP A 69 -45.90 1.99 17.97
N ASP A 70 -46.88 1.50 18.73
CA ASP A 70 -47.85 2.27 19.51
C ASP A 70 -47.16 3.00 20.69
N ALA A 71 -46.01 3.62 20.43
CA ALA A 71 -45.17 4.29 21.41
C ALA A 71 -45.74 5.68 21.73
N GLY A 72 -46.99 5.74 22.22
CA GLY A 72 -47.70 6.77 23.00
C GLY A 72 -47.27 8.25 22.97
N GLY A 73 -46.57 8.69 21.94
CA GLY A 73 -46.06 10.05 21.75
C GLY A 73 -47.00 10.84 20.84
N PRO A 74 -46.90 12.18 20.84
CA PRO A 74 -47.70 13.01 19.95
C PRO A 74 -47.41 12.61 18.50
N ALA A 75 -48.48 12.27 17.77
CA ALA A 75 -48.40 11.91 16.36
C ALA A 75 -47.83 13.10 15.58
N LEU A 76 -46.63 12.93 15.03
CA LEU A 76 -46.08 13.87 14.07
C LEU A 76 -46.83 13.64 12.76
N GLU A 77 -47.63 14.61 12.32
CA GLU A 77 -48.15 14.65 10.95
C GLU A 77 -46.94 14.76 10.01
N LEU A 78 -46.52 13.62 9.48
CA LEU A 78 -45.57 13.57 8.38
C LEU A 78 -46.36 13.92 7.11
N PRO A 79 -45.84 14.84 6.27
CA PRO A 79 -46.39 15.04 4.93
C PRO A 79 -46.43 13.70 4.19
N ASP A 80 -47.41 13.50 3.30
CA ASP A 80 -47.49 12.33 2.44
C ASP A 80 -46.11 11.98 1.90
N GLU A 81 -45.65 10.75 2.17
CA GLU A 81 -44.32 10.30 1.76
C GLU A 81 -44.21 10.48 0.25
N GLY A 82 -43.41 11.46 -0.16
CA GLY A 82 -43.03 11.65 -1.55
C GLY A 82 -42.33 10.40 -2.11
N PRO A 83 -41.95 10.40 -3.40
CA PRO A 83 -41.19 9.28 -3.95
C PRO A 83 -40.00 8.94 -3.05
N ALA A 84 -39.83 7.64 -2.78
CA ALA A 84 -38.84 7.14 -1.83
C ALA A 84 -37.49 7.86 -2.06
N PRO A 85 -36.88 8.41 -1.00
CA PRO A 85 -35.62 9.14 -1.14
C PRO A 85 -34.58 8.23 -1.82
N GLU A 86 -33.83 8.79 -2.78
CA GLU A 86 -32.75 8.05 -3.43
C GLU A 86 -31.84 7.42 -2.35
N PRO A 87 -31.48 6.14 -2.47
CA PRO A 87 -30.67 5.47 -1.47
C PRO A 87 -29.35 6.23 -1.29
N LEU A 88 -29.09 6.63 -0.04
CA LEU A 88 -27.94 7.43 0.33
C LEU A 88 -26.66 6.65 0.00
N ARG A 89 -25.93 7.08 -1.02
CA ARG A 89 -24.65 6.49 -1.42
C ARG A 89 -23.52 7.10 -0.61
N LEU A 90 -23.00 6.33 0.33
CA LEU A 90 -21.80 6.68 1.11
C LEU A 90 -20.53 6.38 0.27
N GLU A 91 -20.37 7.07 -0.85
CA GLU A 91 -19.15 6.95 -1.66
C GLU A 91 -17.98 7.66 -0.98
N LYS A 92 -16.75 7.18 -1.20
CA LYS A 92 -15.57 7.91 -0.74
C LYS A 92 -15.48 9.25 -1.46
N PRO A 93 -15.36 10.39 -0.74
CA PRO A 93 -15.25 11.70 -1.36
C PRO A 93 -14.08 11.76 -2.34
N ALA A 94 -14.30 12.28 -3.55
CA ALA A 94 -13.28 12.37 -4.59
C ALA A 94 -12.04 13.16 -4.11
N ARG A 95 -12.27 14.22 -3.33
CA ARG A 95 -11.22 15.00 -2.67
C ARG A 95 -10.31 14.13 -1.82
N GLN A 96 -10.87 13.26 -0.98
CA GLN A 96 -10.09 12.39 -0.10
C GLN A 96 -9.25 11.37 -0.90
N VAL A 97 -9.80 10.83 -2.00
CA VAL A 97 -9.05 9.95 -2.92
C VAL A 97 -7.87 10.70 -3.54
N MET A 98 -8.10 11.93 -4.01
CA MET A 98 -7.05 12.75 -4.62
C MET A 98 -5.99 13.23 -3.61
N GLU A 99 -6.38 13.57 -2.38
CA GLU A 99 -5.44 13.89 -1.30
C GLU A 99 -4.53 12.69 -1.01
N THR A 100 -5.11 11.50 -0.86
CA THR A 100 -4.35 10.27 -0.66
C THR A 100 -3.39 10.01 -1.82
N PHE A 101 -3.88 10.14 -3.06
CA PHE A 101 -3.07 9.99 -4.27
C PHE A 101 -1.92 10.99 -4.32
N HIS A 102 -2.17 12.27 -4.06
CA HIS A 102 -1.13 13.31 -4.05
C HIS A 102 -0.02 13.00 -3.05
N PHE A 103 -0.37 12.63 -1.81
CA PHE A 103 0.62 12.26 -0.80
C PHE A 103 1.43 11.03 -1.23
N HIS A 104 0.77 9.98 -1.71
CA HIS A 104 1.47 8.75 -2.11
C HIS A 104 2.32 8.94 -3.36
N LEU A 105 1.89 9.79 -4.30
CA LEU A 105 2.64 10.12 -5.51
C LEU A 105 3.99 10.77 -5.20
N PHE A 106 4.10 11.49 -4.09
CA PHE A 106 5.36 12.08 -3.64
C PHE A 106 6.16 11.13 -2.73
N THR A 107 5.53 10.58 -1.70
CA THR A 107 6.26 9.85 -0.66
C THR A 107 6.68 8.44 -1.10
N VAL A 108 5.81 7.70 -1.78
CA VAL A 108 6.07 6.30 -2.13
C VAL A 108 7.26 6.15 -3.08
N PRO A 109 7.40 6.95 -4.17
CA PRO A 109 8.58 6.87 -5.04
C PRO A 109 9.88 7.23 -4.33
N VAL A 110 9.86 8.18 -3.39
CA VAL A 110 11.03 8.54 -2.58
C VAL A 110 11.45 7.37 -1.70
N VAL A 111 10.50 6.74 -1.00
CA VAL A 111 10.79 5.56 -0.18
C VAL A 111 11.30 4.41 -1.05
N LEU A 112 10.67 4.17 -2.22
CA LEU A 112 11.09 3.15 -3.18
C LEU A 112 12.54 3.36 -3.63
N LEU A 113 12.92 4.60 -3.94
CA LEU A 113 14.30 4.95 -4.29
C LEU A 113 15.26 4.61 -3.14
N ILE A 114 14.91 4.96 -1.91
CA ILE A 114 15.76 4.72 -0.73
C ILE A 114 15.95 3.22 -0.50
N VAL A 115 14.87 2.44 -0.44
CA VAL A 115 14.96 0.98 -0.19
C VAL A 115 15.56 0.24 -1.36
N GLY A 116 15.24 0.65 -2.60
CA GLY A 116 15.86 0.10 -3.81
C GLY A 116 17.36 0.38 -3.83
N HIS A 117 17.80 1.56 -3.39
CA HIS A 117 19.21 1.87 -3.27
C HIS A 117 19.92 0.99 -2.23
N LEU A 118 19.36 0.86 -1.02
CA LEU A 118 19.86 -0.06 0.01
C LEU A 118 19.95 -1.50 -0.52
N PHE A 119 18.93 -1.95 -1.25
CA PHE A 119 18.89 -3.26 -1.86
C PHE A 119 19.97 -3.47 -2.94
N MET A 120 20.34 -2.42 -3.69
CA MET A 120 21.44 -2.51 -4.66
C MET A 120 22.80 -2.79 -4.01
N LEU A 121 22.99 -2.43 -2.73
CA LEU A 121 24.24 -2.66 -1.97
C LEU A 121 24.40 -4.10 -1.47
N THR A 122 23.37 -4.95 -1.63
CA THR A 122 23.39 -6.37 -1.23
C THR A 122 24.35 -7.20 -2.10
N SER A 123 24.72 -8.40 -1.68
CA SER A 123 25.53 -9.33 -2.49
C SER A 123 24.72 -10.09 -3.56
N LEU A 124 23.41 -9.81 -3.69
CA LEU A 124 22.55 -10.45 -4.67
C LEU A 124 23.01 -10.17 -6.11
N SER A 125 22.68 -11.11 -7.00
CA SER A 125 22.97 -10.97 -8.43
C SER A 125 22.28 -9.73 -9.02
N VAL A 126 22.93 -9.08 -9.98
CA VAL A 126 22.39 -7.90 -10.68
C VAL A 126 21.03 -8.21 -11.31
N ARG A 127 20.86 -9.41 -11.89
CA ARG A 127 19.59 -9.83 -12.51
C ARG A 127 18.44 -9.87 -11.51
N LEU A 128 18.67 -10.43 -10.31
CA LEU A 128 17.66 -10.46 -9.26
C LEU A 128 17.34 -9.05 -8.77
N LYS A 129 18.37 -8.21 -8.58
CA LYS A 129 18.19 -6.81 -8.18
C LYS A 129 17.30 -6.04 -9.17
N VAL A 130 17.64 -6.12 -10.45
CA VAL A 130 16.87 -5.49 -11.53
C VAL A 130 15.44 -6.04 -11.54
N GLY A 131 15.26 -7.35 -11.49
CA GLY A 131 13.94 -7.97 -11.50
C GLY A 131 13.04 -7.49 -10.35
N VAL A 132 13.55 -7.52 -9.12
CA VAL A 132 12.80 -7.08 -7.92
C VAL A 132 12.49 -5.58 -7.97
N ILE A 133 13.45 -4.73 -8.36
CA ILE A 133 13.24 -3.29 -8.46
C ILE A 133 12.22 -2.97 -9.56
N THR A 134 12.29 -3.64 -10.71
CA THR A 134 11.32 -3.46 -11.80
C THR A 134 9.93 -3.90 -11.36
N GLU A 135 9.79 -5.07 -10.74
CA GLU A 135 8.52 -5.55 -10.20
C GLU A 135 7.93 -4.55 -9.20
N ALA A 136 8.72 -4.13 -8.21
CA ALA A 136 8.27 -3.15 -7.22
C ALA A 136 7.84 -1.83 -7.87
N SER A 137 8.57 -1.36 -8.88
CA SER A 137 8.26 -0.12 -9.59
C SER A 137 6.94 -0.21 -10.36
N VAL A 138 6.74 -1.31 -11.11
CA VAL A 138 5.51 -1.56 -11.87
C VAL A 138 4.33 -1.74 -10.92
N ALA A 139 4.47 -2.57 -9.90
CA ALA A 139 3.42 -2.80 -8.91
C ALA A 139 3.04 -1.52 -8.17
N THR A 140 4.02 -0.71 -7.74
CA THR A 140 3.77 0.61 -7.13
C THR A 140 3.03 1.54 -8.07
N PHE A 141 3.40 1.60 -9.35
CA PHE A 141 2.69 2.43 -10.32
C PHE A 141 1.22 2.00 -10.48
N ILE A 142 0.97 0.70 -10.64
CA ILE A 142 -0.39 0.16 -10.71
C ILE A 142 -1.13 0.46 -9.39
N HIS A 143 -0.47 0.33 -8.25
CA HIS A 143 -1.05 0.60 -6.94
C HIS A 143 -1.49 2.06 -6.76
N LEU A 144 -0.70 3.01 -7.25
CA LEU A 144 -1.05 4.44 -7.23
C LEU A 144 -2.23 4.75 -8.15
N LEU A 145 -2.33 4.07 -9.30
CA LEU A 145 -3.41 4.28 -10.27
C LEU A 145 -4.71 3.56 -9.91
N ALA A 146 -4.65 2.41 -9.24
CA ALA A 146 -5.80 1.56 -9.00
C ALA A 146 -6.97 2.30 -8.28
N PRO A 147 -6.75 3.09 -7.21
CA PRO A 147 -7.82 3.86 -6.58
C PRO A 147 -8.51 4.84 -7.54
N LEU A 148 -7.74 5.47 -8.43
CA LEU A 148 -8.26 6.41 -9.43
C LEU A 148 -9.11 5.69 -10.47
N LEU A 149 -8.62 4.56 -10.99
CA LEU A 149 -9.34 3.76 -11.98
C LEU A 149 -10.64 3.20 -11.40
N VAL A 150 -10.63 2.72 -10.15
CA VAL A 150 -11.85 2.25 -9.48
C VAL A 150 -12.83 3.42 -9.26
N ARG A 151 -12.35 4.55 -8.73
CA ARG A 151 -13.21 5.68 -8.39
C ARG A 151 -13.80 6.38 -9.61
N PHE A 152 -13.00 6.61 -10.64
CA PHE A 152 -13.36 7.44 -11.80
C PHE A 152 -13.59 6.61 -13.07
N GLY A 153 -12.93 5.46 -13.23
CA GLY A 153 -13.08 4.58 -14.40
C GLY A 153 -14.14 3.48 -14.26
N GLY A 154 -14.52 3.10 -13.03
CA GLY A 154 -15.63 2.17 -12.77
C GLY A 154 -15.25 0.94 -11.95
N ALA A 155 -16.28 0.22 -11.47
CA ALA A 155 -16.13 -0.93 -10.57
C ALA A 155 -15.35 -2.11 -11.17
N HIS A 156 -15.32 -2.25 -12.50
CA HIS A 156 -14.59 -3.33 -13.18
C HIS A 156 -13.07 -3.25 -12.99
N TRP A 157 -12.53 -2.11 -12.56
CA TRP A 157 -11.12 -1.96 -12.19
C TRP A 157 -10.79 -2.45 -10.78
N GLY A 158 -11.79 -2.88 -10.00
CA GLY A 158 -11.62 -3.26 -8.60
C GLY A 158 -10.52 -4.30 -8.35
N TRP A 159 -10.32 -5.23 -9.28
CA TRP A 159 -9.30 -6.28 -9.19
C TRP A 159 -7.86 -5.76 -9.21
N LEU A 160 -7.62 -4.54 -9.71
CA LEU A 160 -6.28 -3.95 -9.69
C LEU A 160 -5.77 -3.71 -8.26
N MET A 161 -6.66 -3.47 -7.30
CA MET A 161 -6.27 -3.29 -5.90
C MET A 161 -5.61 -4.55 -5.32
N PRO A 162 -6.25 -5.74 -5.28
CA PRO A 162 -5.59 -6.94 -4.75
C PRO A 162 -4.36 -7.35 -5.57
N VAL A 163 -4.39 -7.22 -6.90
CA VAL A 163 -3.23 -7.56 -7.75
C VAL A 163 -2.03 -6.65 -7.45
N SER A 164 -2.26 -5.34 -7.36
CA SER A 164 -1.19 -4.39 -7.06
C SER A 164 -0.64 -4.54 -5.65
N VAL A 165 -1.47 -4.88 -4.66
CA VAL A 165 -1.03 -5.14 -3.28
C VAL A 165 -0.13 -6.37 -3.21
N VAL A 166 -0.53 -7.46 -3.87
CA VAL A 166 0.28 -8.68 -3.92
C VAL A 166 1.60 -8.43 -4.67
N GLY A 167 1.54 -7.77 -5.83
CA GLY A 167 2.75 -7.37 -6.57
C GLY A 167 3.65 -6.45 -5.74
N ALA A 168 3.08 -5.47 -5.04
CA ALA A 168 3.83 -4.56 -4.18
C ALA A 168 4.48 -5.32 -3.02
N ALA A 169 3.78 -6.27 -2.38
CA ALA A 169 4.38 -7.12 -1.35
C ALA A 169 5.55 -7.95 -1.90
N LEU A 170 5.39 -8.57 -3.08
CA LEU A 170 6.44 -9.36 -3.73
C LEU A 170 7.66 -8.51 -4.13
N GLY A 171 7.45 -7.28 -4.58
CA GLY A 171 8.54 -6.37 -4.94
C GLY A 171 9.23 -5.74 -3.72
N TRP A 172 8.46 -5.25 -2.75
CA TRP A 172 8.98 -4.47 -1.63
C TRP A 172 9.55 -5.32 -0.50
N LEU A 173 8.91 -6.43 -0.12
CA LEU A 173 9.36 -7.23 1.02
C LEU A 173 10.81 -7.72 0.88
N PRO A 174 11.28 -8.20 -0.30
CA PRO A 174 12.69 -8.54 -0.48
C PRO A 174 13.63 -7.34 -0.27
N MET A 175 13.25 -6.14 -0.74
CA MET A 175 14.03 -4.91 -0.56
C MET A 175 14.06 -4.42 0.89
N LEU A 176 13.11 -4.85 1.73
CA LEU A 176 13.09 -4.54 3.15
C LEU A 176 13.85 -5.57 3.99
N VAL A 177 13.49 -6.85 3.82
CA VAL A 177 13.96 -7.95 4.68
C VAL A 177 15.40 -8.34 4.34
N TRP A 178 15.77 -8.38 3.06
CA TRP A 178 17.09 -8.86 2.68
C TRP A 178 18.21 -7.93 3.14
N PRO A 179 18.16 -6.60 2.91
CA PRO A 179 19.17 -5.67 3.44
C PRO A 179 19.22 -5.68 4.97
N LEU A 180 18.06 -5.79 5.63
CA LEU A 180 17.95 -5.88 7.08
C LEU A 180 18.71 -7.07 7.65
N TRP A 181 18.65 -8.23 7.00
CA TRP A 181 19.42 -9.40 7.40
C TRP A 181 20.90 -9.31 6.98
N GLU A 182 21.17 -8.94 5.72
CA GLU A 182 22.51 -9.01 5.15
C GLU A 182 23.48 -8.02 5.80
N MET A 183 23.03 -6.82 6.17
CA MET A 183 23.91 -5.78 6.75
C MET A 183 24.59 -6.21 8.05
N TRP A 184 24.00 -7.17 8.77
CA TRP A 184 24.52 -7.68 10.04
C TRP A 184 25.34 -8.96 9.89
N ARG A 185 25.54 -9.46 8.65
CA ARG A 185 26.38 -10.64 8.42
C ARG A 185 27.86 -10.30 8.65
N PRO A 186 28.63 -11.25 9.21
CA PRO A 186 30.08 -11.10 9.30
C PRO A 186 30.71 -10.92 7.92
N VAL A 187 31.69 -10.02 7.82
CA VAL A 187 32.55 -9.94 6.63
C VAL A 187 33.48 -11.16 6.65
N PRO A 188 33.56 -11.95 5.58
CA PRO A 188 34.47 -13.10 5.54
C PRO A 188 35.92 -12.68 5.82
N ALA A 189 36.59 -13.39 6.73
CA ALA A 189 37.99 -13.18 7.04
C ALA A 189 38.84 -13.34 5.76
N GLY A 190 39.62 -12.32 5.40
CA GLY A 190 40.43 -12.30 4.18
C GLY A 190 39.85 -11.50 3.00
N ALA A 191 38.70 -10.85 3.16
CA ALA A 191 38.24 -9.88 2.17
C ALA A 191 39.19 -8.66 2.15
N PRO A 192 39.74 -8.26 1.00
CA PRO A 192 40.73 -7.17 0.93
C PRO A 192 40.16 -5.89 1.55
N GLU A 193 40.94 -5.29 2.45
CA GLU A 193 40.75 -3.90 2.87
C GLU A 193 41.00 -3.05 1.62
N GLY A 194 39.96 -2.36 1.17
CA GLY A 194 39.98 -1.54 -0.04
C GLY A 194 40.22 -0.10 0.33
#